data_AF-A0A429K4X4-F1
#
_entry.id   AF-A0A429K4X4-F1
#
_cell.length_a   1.000
_cell.length_b   1.000
_cell.length_c   1.000
_cell.angle_alpha   90.00
_cell.angle_beta   90.00
_cell.angle_gamma   90.00
#
_symmetry.space_group_name_H-M   'P 1'
#
loop_
_entity.id
_entity.type
_entity.pdbx_description
1 polymer ?
#
loop_
_entity_poly.entity_id
_entity_poly.type
_entity_poly.pdbx_seq_one_letter_code
_entity_poly.pdbx_strand_id
1 'polypeptide(L)'
;MNIDQYLEKVINREGRYVNHPSDHGHATKFGITEAVARSNGYQGNMQDLPLSVAKSIYKQKYWLEPQFDQINAISPAIAEELLDTAINCGVNFTKPLLQRALNLLNKQGKEGWSNLVVDGQYGPLTLQALATYLNRRNKEGEKVFVRILNIMQGQHYIEITENNFKYEDFFYGWILNRVTL
;
A
#
# COMPACT_ATOMS: atom_id res chain seq x y z
N MET A 1 11.05 5.22 6.78
CA MET A 1 10.00 5.24 7.81
C MET A 1 10.26 4.07 8.76
N ASN A 2 9.89 4.19 10.03
CA ASN A 2 9.85 3.04 10.94
C ASN A 2 8.51 2.32 10.74
N ILE A 3 8.55 1.14 10.11
CA ILE A 3 7.35 0.36 9.77
C ILE A 3 6.57 -0.07 11.01
N ASP A 4 7.25 -0.41 12.11
CA ASP A 4 6.58 -0.93 13.30
C ASP A 4 5.73 0.16 13.97
N GLN A 5 6.22 1.41 13.97
CA GLN A 5 5.45 2.57 14.45
C GLN A 5 4.26 2.92 13.55
N TYR A 6 4.42 2.78 12.23
CA TYR A 6 3.32 3.02 11.29
C TYR A 6 2.23 1.96 11.45
N LEU A 7 2.58 0.68 11.45
CA LEU A 7 1.65 -0.43 11.62
C LEU A 7 0.92 -0.34 12.97
N GLU A 8 1.60 0.09 14.03
CA GLU A 8 0.95 0.33 15.31
C GLU A 8 -0.15 1.40 15.23
N LYS A 9 0.10 2.52 14.53
CA LYS A 9 -0.91 3.56 14.33
C LYS A 9 -2.09 3.06 13.50
N VAL A 10 -1.83 2.31 12.43
CA VAL A 10 -2.88 1.72 11.57
C VAL A 10 -3.73 0.74 12.38
N ILE A 11 -3.09 -0.23 13.03
CA ILE A 11 -3.79 -1.29 13.76
C ILE A 11 -4.59 -0.73 14.95
N ASN A 12 -4.07 0.30 15.64
CA ASN A 12 -4.79 0.93 16.74
C ASN A 12 -6.04 1.70 16.27
N ARG A 13 -6.06 2.23 15.04
CA ARG A 13 -7.27 2.83 14.45
C ARG A 13 -8.34 1.76 14.16
N GLU A 14 -7.93 0.57 13.73
CA GLU A 14 -8.81 -0.55 13.35
C GLU A 14 -9.18 -1.49 14.52
N GLY A 15 -8.64 -1.28 15.72
CA GLY A 15 -8.45 -2.31 16.75
C GLY A 15 -9.67 -2.90 17.46
N ARG A 16 -10.88 -2.74 16.91
CA ARG A 16 -12.07 -3.39 17.47
C ARG A 16 -12.20 -4.80 16.90
N TYR A 17 -12.46 -5.77 17.79
CA TYR A 17 -12.96 -7.07 17.36
C TYR A 17 -14.38 -6.88 16.81
N VAL A 18 -14.63 -7.43 15.62
CA VAL A 18 -15.94 -7.46 15.00
C VAL A 18 -16.24 -8.89 14.59
N ASN A 19 -17.38 -9.38 15.04
CA ASN A 19 -17.94 -10.66 14.60
C ASN A 19 -19.43 -10.45 14.40
N HIS A 20 -19.80 -10.05 13.18
CA HIS A 20 -21.19 -9.74 12.85
C HIS A 20 -21.87 -10.98 12.25
N PRO A 21 -23.04 -11.42 12.76
CA PRO A 21 -23.74 -12.61 12.26
C PRO A 21 -24.18 -12.54 10.80
N SER A 22 -24.30 -11.33 10.25
CA SER A 22 -24.72 -11.07 8.86
C SER A 22 -23.55 -10.94 7.88
N ASP A 23 -22.33 -10.77 8.38
CA ASP A 23 -21.14 -11.01 7.57
C ASP A 23 -20.92 -12.52 7.55
N HIS A 24 -20.34 -13.07 6.49
CA HIS A 24 -20.25 -14.52 6.26
C HIS A 24 -19.27 -15.26 7.23
N GLY A 25 -19.33 -14.95 8.53
CA GLY A 25 -18.73 -15.72 9.60
C GLY A 25 -17.24 -15.48 9.85
N HIS A 26 -16.66 -14.39 9.36
CA HIS A 26 -15.22 -14.16 9.53
C HIS A 26 -14.96 -13.26 10.73
N ALA A 27 -14.77 -13.87 11.90
CA ALA A 27 -14.26 -13.19 13.08
C ALA A 27 -13.02 -12.36 12.69
N THR A 28 -13.08 -11.06 12.94
CA THR A 28 -12.05 -10.10 12.53
C THR A 28 -11.56 -9.34 13.76
N LYS A 29 -10.24 -9.21 13.91
CA LYS A 29 -9.62 -8.36 14.94
C LYS A 29 -8.43 -7.65 14.32
N PHE A 30 -8.29 -6.35 14.61
CA PHE A 30 -7.21 -5.54 14.03
C PHE A 30 -7.23 -5.53 12.49
N GLY A 31 -8.41 -5.61 11.84
CA GLY A 31 -8.52 -5.73 10.38
C GLY A 31 -8.11 -7.09 9.79
N ILE A 32 -7.66 -8.04 10.62
CA ILE A 32 -7.25 -9.38 10.20
C ILE A 32 -8.44 -10.33 10.33
N THR A 33 -8.85 -10.91 9.21
CA THR A 33 -9.87 -11.97 9.18
C THR A 33 -9.29 -13.28 9.71
N GLU A 34 -10.16 -14.14 10.24
CA GLU A 34 -9.76 -15.47 10.68
C GLU A 34 -8.97 -16.23 9.62
N ALA A 35 -9.43 -16.27 8.36
CA ALA A 35 -8.73 -16.97 7.28
C ALA A 35 -7.27 -16.49 7.12
N VAL A 36 -7.02 -15.18 7.19
CA VAL A 36 -5.67 -14.60 7.13
C VAL A 36 -4.86 -14.96 8.37
N ALA A 37 -5.47 -14.92 9.56
CA ALA A 37 -4.79 -15.31 10.80
C ALA A 37 -4.36 -16.78 10.77
N ARG A 38 -5.25 -17.68 10.31
CA ARG A 38 -5.00 -19.13 10.21
C ARG A 38 -3.92 -19.44 9.17
N SER A 39 -3.96 -18.79 8.00
CA SER A 39 -2.94 -18.98 6.96
C SER A 39 -1.55 -18.50 7.39
N ASN A 40 -1.50 -17.57 8.36
CA ASN A 40 -0.27 -17.09 9.00
C ASN A 40 0.05 -17.80 10.32
N GLY A 41 -0.57 -18.97 10.58
CA GLY A 41 -0.19 -19.86 11.68
C GLY A 41 -0.82 -19.56 13.04
N TYR A 42 -1.67 -18.54 13.16
CA TYR A 42 -2.41 -18.29 14.40
C TYR A 42 -3.59 -19.27 14.53
N GLN A 43 -3.60 -20.11 15.57
CA GLN A 43 -4.66 -21.11 15.81
C GLN A 43 -5.57 -20.78 17.02
N GLY A 44 -5.30 -19.69 17.74
CA GLY A 44 -6.10 -19.28 18.90
C GLY A 44 -7.44 -18.68 18.53
N ASN A 45 -8.28 -18.39 19.54
CA ASN A 45 -9.52 -17.66 19.35
C ASN A 45 -9.22 -16.26 18.77
N MET A 46 -9.97 -15.82 17.76
CA MET A 46 -9.76 -14.51 17.13
C MET A 46 -10.00 -13.34 18.08
N GLN A 47 -10.84 -13.51 19.10
CA GLN A 47 -11.01 -12.50 20.16
C GLN A 47 -9.71 -12.24 20.93
N ASP A 48 -8.86 -13.26 21.04
CA ASP A 48 -7.60 -13.23 21.77
C ASP A 48 -6.39 -12.94 20.87
N LEU A 49 -6.60 -12.65 19.57
CA LEU A 49 -5.49 -12.37 18.63
C LEU A 49 -4.58 -11.29 19.23
N PRO A 50 -3.30 -11.59 19.51
CA PRO A 50 -2.39 -10.60 20.11
C PRO A 50 -2.00 -9.51 19.11
N LEU A 51 -1.81 -8.29 19.60
CA LEU A 51 -1.33 -7.17 18.77
C LEU A 51 0.01 -7.48 18.09
N SER A 52 0.91 -8.21 18.76
CA SER A 52 2.20 -8.62 18.19
C SER A 52 2.05 -9.57 17.01
N VAL A 53 1.10 -10.50 17.08
CA VAL A 53 0.77 -11.41 15.97
C VAL A 53 0.17 -10.62 14.82
N ALA A 54 -0.76 -9.71 15.10
CA ALA A 54 -1.33 -8.84 14.07
C ALA A 54 -0.26 -7.99 13.35
N LYS A 55 0.62 -7.31 14.11
CA LYS A 55 1.75 -6.56 13.55
C LYS A 55 2.64 -7.43 12.65
N SER A 56 2.92 -8.67 13.06
CA SER A 56 3.74 -9.61 12.29
C SER A 56 3.07 -9.99 10.96
N ILE A 57 1.77 -10.27 10.99
CA ILE A 57 0.98 -10.57 9.79
C ILE A 57 0.95 -9.37 8.84
N TYR A 58 0.69 -8.16 9.35
CA TYR A 58 0.69 -6.95 8.52
C TYR A 58 2.06 -6.72 7.89
N LYS A 59 3.14 -6.85 8.67
CA LYS A 59 4.52 -6.68 8.19
C LYS A 59 4.86 -7.72 7.12
N GLN A 60 4.46 -8.97 7.30
CA GLN A 60 4.72 -9.98 6.29
C GLN A 60 3.96 -9.67 4.99
N LYS A 61 2.64 -9.52 5.08
CA LYS A 61 1.74 -9.44 3.92
C LYS A 61 1.79 -8.11 3.17
N TYR A 62 1.88 -6.99 3.88
CA TYR A 62 1.78 -5.66 3.29
C TYR A 62 3.13 -4.96 3.17
N TRP A 63 4.20 -5.49 3.76
CA TRP A 63 5.52 -4.84 3.73
C TRP A 63 6.59 -5.70 3.05
N LEU A 64 6.83 -6.91 3.57
CA LEU A 64 7.92 -7.77 3.08
C LEU A 64 7.57 -8.48 1.76
N GLU A 65 6.42 -9.14 1.68
CA GLU A 65 5.97 -9.83 0.45
C GLU A 65 5.90 -8.91 -0.79
N PRO A 66 5.38 -7.67 -0.70
CA PRO A 66 5.40 -6.75 -1.82
C PRO A 66 6.74 -6.00 -1.99
N GLN A 67 7.76 -6.32 -1.19
CA GLN A 67 9.11 -5.76 -1.25
C GLN A 67 9.16 -4.24 -0.99
N PHE A 68 8.22 -3.72 -0.20
CA PHE A 68 8.18 -2.29 0.14
C PHE A 68 9.28 -1.88 1.14
N ASP A 69 9.84 -2.85 1.88
CA ASP A 69 11.06 -2.68 2.68
C ASP A 69 12.25 -2.24 1.81
N GLN A 70 12.39 -2.82 0.62
CA GLN A 70 13.45 -2.46 -0.33
C GLN A 70 13.22 -1.05 -0.90
N ILE A 71 11.96 -0.69 -1.17
CA ILE A 71 11.62 0.68 -1.58
C ILE A 71 11.91 1.67 -0.46
N ASN A 72 11.62 1.33 0.80
CA ASN A 72 11.87 2.21 1.95
C ASN A 72 13.35 2.49 2.18
N ALA A 73 14.23 1.56 1.80
CA ALA A 73 15.67 1.79 1.82
C ALA A 73 16.11 2.87 0.80
N ILE A 74 15.34 3.09 -0.26
CA ILE A 74 15.59 4.08 -1.31
C ILE A 74 14.82 5.39 -1.03
N SER A 75 13.52 5.29 -0.76
CA SER A 75 12.62 6.40 -0.44
C SER A 75 11.56 5.96 0.57
N PRO A 76 11.69 6.39 1.84
CA PRO A 76 10.66 6.25 2.85
C PRO A 76 9.26 6.74 2.44
N ALA A 77 9.19 7.88 1.77
CA ALA A 77 7.91 8.50 1.42
C ALA A 77 7.15 7.69 0.37
N ILE A 78 7.86 7.17 -0.64
CA ILE A 78 7.26 6.32 -1.67
C ILE A 78 6.80 5.00 -1.07
N ALA A 79 7.60 4.41 -0.18
CA ALA A 79 7.22 3.15 0.48
C ALA A 79 6.02 3.29 1.41
N GLU A 80 5.91 4.40 2.13
CA GLU A 80 4.74 4.73 2.96
C GLU A 80 3.47 4.86 2.11
N GLU A 81 3.55 5.53 0.96
CA GLU A 81 2.40 5.69 0.06
C GLU A 81 1.97 4.36 -0.58
N LEU A 82 2.91 3.52 -0.99
CA LEU A 82 2.62 2.17 -1.46
C LEU A 82 2.00 1.31 -0.37
N LEU A 83 2.48 1.41 0.88
CA LEU A 83 1.90 0.67 2.00
C LEU A 83 0.45 1.08 2.28
N ASP A 84 0.18 2.39 2.36
CA ASP A 84 -1.18 2.89 2.57
C ASP A 84 -2.12 2.45 1.44
N THR A 85 -1.66 2.57 0.18
CA THR A 85 -2.43 2.12 -0.98
C THR A 85 -2.69 0.61 -0.92
N ALA A 86 -1.71 -0.21 -0.51
CA ALA A 86 -1.88 -1.65 -0.41
C ALA A 86 -2.85 -2.07 0.69
N ILE A 87 -2.89 -1.34 1.80
CA ILE A 87 -3.84 -1.59 2.89
C ILE A 87 -5.27 -1.29 2.42
N ASN A 88 -5.48 -0.16 1.74
CA ASN A 88 -6.82 0.27 1.36
C ASN A 88 -7.34 -0.34 0.04
N CYS A 89 -6.47 -0.55 -0.95
CA CYS A 89 -6.81 -0.98 -2.31
C CYS A 89 -6.33 -2.40 -2.63
N GLY A 90 -5.58 -3.02 -1.72
CA GLY A 90 -5.02 -4.35 -1.88
C GLY A 90 -3.65 -4.36 -2.57
N VAL A 91 -2.85 -5.36 -2.20
CA VAL A 91 -1.46 -5.54 -2.70
C VAL A 91 -1.42 -5.73 -4.22
N ASN A 92 -2.36 -6.50 -4.80
CA ASN A 92 -2.36 -6.79 -6.24
C ASN A 92 -2.58 -5.55 -7.10
N PHE A 93 -3.45 -4.63 -6.67
CA PHE A 93 -3.63 -3.34 -7.34
C PHE A 93 -2.38 -2.47 -7.22
N THR A 94 -1.73 -2.52 -6.05
CA THR A 94 -0.67 -1.59 -5.68
C THR A 94 0.68 -1.92 -6.29
N LYS A 95 1.08 -3.21 -6.33
CA LYS A 95 2.42 -3.61 -6.80
C LYS A 95 2.75 -3.04 -8.20
N PRO A 96 1.85 -3.06 -9.20
CA PRO A 96 2.11 -2.45 -10.51
C PRO A 96 2.40 -0.95 -10.52
N LEU A 97 1.93 -0.18 -9.53
CA LEU A 97 1.90 1.29 -9.59
C LEU A 97 3.30 1.91 -9.68
N LEU A 98 4.29 1.37 -8.95
CA LEU A 98 5.67 1.85 -8.98
C LEU A 98 6.26 1.76 -10.39
N GLN A 99 6.11 0.61 -11.07
CA GLN A 99 6.62 0.40 -12.42
C GLN A 99 5.89 1.26 -13.45
N ARG A 100 4.56 1.43 -13.30
CA ARG A 100 3.77 2.35 -14.14
C ARG A 100 4.29 3.78 -14.02
N ALA A 101 4.48 4.27 -12.80
CA ALA A 101 4.98 5.62 -12.54
C ALA A 101 6.39 5.83 -13.11
N LEU A 102 7.30 4.86 -12.94
CA LEU A 102 8.63 4.90 -13.53
C LEU A 102 8.60 4.97 -15.06
N ASN A 103 7.73 4.19 -15.71
CA ASN A 103 7.59 4.20 -17.16
C ASN A 103 7.06 5.53 -17.68
N LEU A 104 6.08 6.14 -17.00
CA LEU A 104 5.58 7.49 -17.33
C LEU A 104 6.67 8.57 -17.27
N LEU A 105 7.72 8.33 -16.46
CA LEU A 105 8.73 9.33 -16.11
C LEU A 105 10.10 9.11 -16.77
N ASN A 106 10.22 8.13 -17.67
CA ASN A 106 11.50 7.71 -18.27
C ASN A 106 11.90 8.50 -19.53
N LYS A 107 11.01 9.35 -20.06
CA LYS A 107 11.18 10.11 -21.32
C LYS A 107 11.70 9.26 -22.48
N GLN A 108 11.03 8.15 -22.80
CA GLN A 108 11.44 7.23 -23.86
C GLN A 108 12.86 6.67 -23.61
N GLY A 109 13.21 6.42 -22.35
CA GLY A 109 14.49 5.88 -21.93
C GLY A 109 15.61 6.90 -21.69
N LYS A 110 15.41 8.18 -22.04
CA LYS A 110 16.43 9.23 -21.92
C LYS A 110 16.82 9.56 -20.47
N GLU A 111 16.02 9.11 -19.50
CA GLU A 111 16.30 9.29 -18.08
C GLU A 111 17.18 8.17 -17.48
N GLY A 112 17.58 7.19 -18.28
CA GLY A 112 18.57 6.17 -17.89
C GLY A 112 18.00 4.79 -17.57
N TRP A 113 16.72 4.53 -17.88
CA TRP A 113 16.13 3.19 -17.85
C TRP A 113 15.07 3.04 -18.94
N SER A 114 14.99 1.85 -19.55
CA SER A 114 13.95 1.51 -20.53
C SER A 114 12.59 1.28 -19.87
N ASN A 115 11.53 1.12 -20.67
CA ASN A 115 10.23 0.70 -20.13
C ASN A 115 10.38 -0.63 -19.39
N LEU A 116 9.96 -0.64 -18.14
CA LEU A 116 9.87 -1.82 -17.29
C LEU A 116 8.63 -2.64 -17.66
N VAL A 117 8.74 -3.95 -17.52
CA VAL A 117 7.55 -4.81 -17.48
C VAL A 117 6.74 -4.47 -16.23
N VAL A 118 5.43 -4.35 -16.39
CA VAL A 118 4.51 -4.01 -15.29
C VAL A 118 3.93 -5.32 -14.71
N ASP A 119 4.78 -6.05 -13.98
CA ASP A 119 4.46 -7.35 -13.36
C ASP A 119 4.30 -7.26 -11.84
N GLY A 120 4.55 -6.08 -11.26
CA GLY A 120 4.54 -5.85 -9.83
C GLY A 120 5.67 -6.57 -9.09
N GLN A 121 6.74 -7.03 -9.75
CA GLN A 121 7.90 -7.63 -9.09
C GLN A 121 9.06 -6.64 -9.05
N TYR A 122 9.49 -6.24 -7.86
CA TYR A 122 10.50 -5.19 -7.68
C TYR A 122 11.92 -5.74 -7.76
N GLY A 123 12.23 -6.38 -8.90
CA GLY A 123 13.57 -6.87 -9.19
C GLY A 123 14.59 -5.75 -9.39
N PRO A 124 15.86 -6.12 -9.65
CA PRO A 124 16.98 -5.16 -9.73
C PRO A 124 16.75 -3.99 -10.70
N LEU A 125 16.09 -4.23 -11.83
CA LEU A 125 15.79 -3.18 -12.82
C LEU A 125 14.81 -2.13 -12.28
N THR A 126 13.78 -2.54 -11.54
CA THR A 126 12.82 -1.60 -10.94
C THR A 126 13.51 -0.76 -9.85
N LEU A 127 14.30 -1.39 -9.00
CA LEU A 127 15.05 -0.70 -7.93
C LEU A 127 16.08 0.28 -8.50
N GLN A 128 16.81 -0.13 -9.53
CA GLN A 128 17.78 0.73 -10.21
C GLN A 128 17.11 1.92 -10.91
N ALA A 129 15.97 1.70 -11.56
CA ALA A 129 15.19 2.77 -12.19
C ALA A 129 14.72 3.79 -11.15
N LEU A 130 14.22 3.33 -10.00
CA LEU A 130 13.82 4.22 -8.90
C LEU A 130 15.00 5.02 -8.34
N ALA A 131 16.13 4.36 -8.06
CA ALA A 131 17.33 5.04 -7.59
C ALA A 131 17.83 6.08 -8.61
N THR A 132 17.83 5.73 -9.90
CA THR A 132 18.23 6.64 -10.99
C THR A 132 17.29 7.85 -11.08
N TYR A 133 15.98 7.62 -11.00
CA TYR A 133 14.97 8.68 -10.98
C TYR A 133 15.23 9.67 -9.84
N LEU A 134 15.41 9.16 -8.61
CA LEU A 134 15.58 9.99 -7.42
C LEU A 134 16.92 10.71 -7.39
N ASN A 135 18.01 10.08 -7.83
CA ASN A 135 19.32 10.73 -7.90
C ASN A 135 19.33 11.90 -8.90
N ARG A 136 18.54 11.81 -9.98
CA ARG A 136 18.44 12.88 -10.99
C ARG A 136 17.54 14.03 -10.56
N ARG A 137 16.45 13.74 -9.83
CA ARG A 137 15.37 14.70 -9.55
C ARG A 137 15.28 15.12 -8.09
N ASN A 138 16.07 14.51 -7.21
CA ASN A 138 16.17 14.80 -5.79
C ASN A 138 14.78 14.84 -5.11
N LYS A 139 14.61 15.73 -4.12
CA LYS A 139 13.37 15.86 -3.34
C LYS A 139 12.16 16.32 -4.15
N GLU A 140 12.37 17.12 -5.20
CA GLU A 140 11.28 17.50 -6.10
C GLU A 140 10.76 16.29 -6.89
N GLY A 141 11.66 15.43 -7.35
CA GLY A 141 11.31 14.15 -7.95
C GLY A 141 10.51 13.27 -7.00
N GLU A 142 10.99 13.06 -5.77
CA GLU A 142 10.28 12.27 -4.76
C GLU A 142 8.83 12.77 -4.56
N LYS A 143 8.65 14.10 -4.45
CA LYS A 143 7.33 14.74 -4.35
C LYS A 143 6.45 14.48 -5.58
N VAL A 144 7.00 14.62 -6.79
CA VAL A 144 6.27 14.33 -8.04
C VAL A 144 5.88 12.86 -8.10
N PHE A 145 6.77 11.95 -7.71
CA PHE A 145 6.52 10.52 -7.74
C PHE A 145 5.37 10.12 -6.80
N VAL A 146 5.39 10.61 -5.55
CA VAL A 146 4.30 10.39 -4.59
C VAL A 146 2.97 10.95 -5.13
N ARG A 147 2.97 12.14 -5.75
CA ARG A 147 1.77 12.69 -6.38
C ARG A 147 1.21 11.81 -7.49
N ILE A 148 2.06 11.17 -8.30
CA ILE A 148 1.63 10.23 -9.34
C ILE A 148 0.96 8.99 -8.70
N LEU A 149 1.52 8.47 -7.61
CA LEU A 149 0.89 7.36 -6.87
C LEU A 149 -0.48 7.77 -6.33
N ASN A 150 -0.60 8.96 -5.72
CA ASN A 150 -1.87 9.50 -5.24
C ASN A 150 -2.89 9.67 -6.38
N ILE A 151 -2.46 10.10 -7.56
CA ILE A 151 -3.34 10.21 -8.73
C ILE A 151 -3.85 8.82 -9.14
N MET A 152 -2.99 7.81 -9.18
CA MET A 152 -3.40 6.44 -9.54
C MET A 152 -4.35 5.84 -8.51
N GLN A 153 -4.12 6.08 -7.21
CA GLN A 153 -5.01 5.67 -6.14
C GLN A 153 -6.36 6.42 -6.21
N GLY A 154 -6.33 7.74 -6.43
CA GLY A 154 -7.52 8.56 -6.58
C GLY A 154 -8.38 8.12 -7.78
N GLN A 155 -7.76 7.79 -8.91
CA GLN A 155 -8.45 7.24 -10.07
C GLN A 155 -9.18 5.93 -9.73
N HIS A 156 -8.53 5.04 -9.00
CA HIS A 156 -9.18 3.81 -8.55
C HIS A 156 -10.37 4.10 -7.62
N TYR A 157 -10.25 5.07 -6.71
CA TYR A 157 -11.37 5.44 -5.86
C TYR A 157 -12.54 6.07 -6.61
N ILE A 158 -12.27 6.85 -7.66
CA ILE A 158 -13.32 7.34 -8.57
C ILE A 158 -14.06 6.15 -9.17
N GLU A 159 -13.34 5.20 -9.77
CA GLU A 159 -13.93 4.04 -10.43
C GLU A 159 -14.78 3.19 -9.49
N ILE A 160 -14.34 2.92 -8.25
CA ILE A 160 -15.16 2.13 -7.32
C ILE A 160 -16.40 2.89 -6.85
N THR A 161 -16.30 4.22 -6.71
CA THR A 161 -17.40 5.07 -6.21
C THR A 161 -18.47 5.23 -7.28
N GLU A 162 -18.06 5.40 -8.54
CA GLU A 162 -18.96 5.42 -9.71
C GLU A 162 -19.79 4.13 -9.81
N ASN A 163 -19.21 2.99 -9.42
CA ASN A 163 -19.86 1.69 -9.46
C ASN A 163 -20.62 1.32 -8.17
N ASN A 164 -20.42 2.06 -7.08
CA ASN A 164 -21.06 1.78 -5.80
C ASN A 164 -21.10 3.02 -4.87
N PHE A 165 -22.27 3.66 -4.82
CA PHE A 165 -22.52 4.88 -4.03
C PHE A 165 -22.25 4.75 -2.52
N LYS A 166 -22.15 3.52 -1.98
CA LYS A 166 -21.80 3.31 -0.55
C LYS A 166 -20.41 3.83 -0.18
N TYR A 167 -19.56 4.14 -1.17
CA TYR A 167 -18.21 4.66 -0.95
C TYR A 167 -18.09 6.19 -1.04
N GLU A 168 -19.17 6.93 -1.32
CA GLU A 168 -19.13 8.39 -1.55
C GLU A 168 -18.54 9.17 -0.36
N ASP A 169 -18.96 8.87 0.87
CA ASP A 169 -18.43 9.52 2.08
C ASP A 169 -16.92 9.26 2.28
N PHE A 170 -16.49 8.03 2.02
CA PHE A 170 -15.07 7.65 2.11
C PHE A 170 -14.25 8.33 1.02
N PHE A 171 -14.77 8.40 -0.20
CA PHE A 171 -14.13 9.09 -1.32
C PHE A 171 -13.95 10.58 -1.02
N TYR A 172 -15.00 11.27 -0.57
CA TYR A 172 -14.92 12.68 -0.18
C TYR A 172 -13.85 12.90 0.89
N GLY A 173 -13.88 12.10 1.96
CA GLY A 173 -12.90 12.16 3.03
C GLY A 173 -11.46 11.91 2.54
N TRP A 174 -11.26 10.97 1.63
CA TRP A 174 -9.94 10.68 1.07
C TRP A 174 -9.41 11.87 0.26
N ILE A 175 -10.22 12.44 -0.65
CA ILE A 175 -9.83 13.60 -1.46
C ILE A 175 -9.49 14.80 -0.57
N LEU A 176 -10.36 15.11 0.41
CA LEU A 176 -10.18 16.24 1.33
C LEU A 176 -8.84 16.18 2.09
N ASN A 177 -8.41 14.98 2.48
CA ASN A 177 -7.24 14.80 3.34
C ASN A 177 -5.95 14.47 2.57
N ARG A 178 -6.03 13.92 1.35
CA ARG A 178 -4.86 13.41 0.60
C ARG A 178 -4.46 14.27 -0.60
N VAL A 179 -5.39 15.04 -1.17
CA VAL A 179 -5.12 15.88 -2.35
C VAL A 179 -4.98 17.34 -1.93
N THR A 180 -3.84 17.95 -2.27
CA THR A 180 -3.52 19.36 -1.98
C THR A 180 -3.22 20.12 -3.27
N LEU A 181 -3.74 21.34 -3.41
CA LEU A 181 -3.42 22.26 -4.51
C LEU A 181 -2.04 22.92 -4.32
#